data_AF-A0A976DN43-F1
#
_entry.id   AF-A0A976DN43-F1
#
_cell.length_a   1.000
_cell.length_b   1.000
_cell.length_c   1.000
_cell.angle_alpha   90.00
_cell.angle_beta   90.00
_cell.angle_gamma   90.00
#
_symmetry.space_group_name_H-M   'P 1'
#
loop_
_entity.id
_entity.type
_entity.pdbx_description
1 polymer ?
#
loop_
_entity_poly.entity_id
_entity_poly.type
_entity_poly.pdbx_seq_one_letter_code
_entity_poly.pdbx_strand_id
1 'polypeptide(L)'
;MSLAIELFLSALLVGGGLFALIGSYGLLRLPQPMQRLHAPTKATTIGVGAALVVSALDLLPQGLVSWQEILITIFLLLTAPISALFLAKTLLLLHEDPATLPDSGTGRPWATLAEDVKVD
;
A
#
# COMPACT_ATOMS: atom_id res chain seq x y z
N MET A 1 -29.25 -13.25 -2.39
CA MET A 1 -28.05 -14.11 -2.46
C MET A 1 -28.28 -15.35 -1.61
N SER A 2 -27.39 -16.36 -1.63
CA SER A 2 -27.47 -17.45 -0.66
C SER A 2 -26.86 -17.00 0.67
N LEU A 3 -27.40 -17.50 1.79
CA LEU A 3 -26.91 -17.16 3.14
C LEU A 3 -25.40 -17.45 3.33
N ALA A 4 -24.89 -18.47 2.63
CA ALA A 4 -23.46 -18.78 2.62
C ALA A 4 -22.60 -17.65 2.02
N ILE A 5 -23.08 -17.00 0.95
CA ILE A 5 -22.39 -15.86 0.32
C ILE A 5 -22.42 -14.65 1.25
N GLU A 6 -23.57 -14.36 1.87
CA GLU A 6 -23.70 -13.24 2.81
C GLU A 6 -22.76 -13.39 4.00
N LEU A 7 -22.66 -14.60 4.56
CA LEU A 7 -21.73 -14.89 5.67
C LEU A 7 -20.26 -14.72 5.23
N PHE A 8 -19.93 -15.19 4.03
CA PHE A 8 -18.59 -15.05 3.47
C PHE A 8 -18.20 -13.57 3.24
N LEU A 9 -19.08 -12.78 2.64
CA LEU A 9 -18.86 -11.35 2.40
C LEU A 9 -18.75 -10.57 3.71
N SER A 10 -19.59 -10.89 4.70
CA SER A 10 -19.53 -10.28 6.03
C SER A 10 -18.21 -10.59 6.73
N ALA A 11 -17.76 -11.86 6.71
CA ALA A 11 -16.48 -12.25 7.29
C ALA A 11 -15.29 -11.54 6.61
N LEU A 12 -15.34 -11.41 5.28
CA LEU A 12 -14.33 -10.68 4.51
C LEU A 12 -14.31 -9.18 4.88
N LEU A 13 -15.48 -8.56 5.04
CA LEU A 13 -15.61 -7.15 5.42
C LEU A 13 -15.10 -6.88 6.84
N VAL A 14 -15.45 -7.75 7.81
CA VAL A 14 -14.96 -7.66 9.19
C VAL A 14 -13.46 -7.89 9.26
N GLY A 15 -12.95 -8.89 8.54
CA GLY A 15 -11.50 -9.14 8.43
C GLY A 15 -10.76 -7.95 7.83
N GLY A 16 -11.27 -7.41 6.72
CA GLY A 16 -10.72 -6.19 6.09
C GLY A 16 -10.73 -4.99 7.03
N GLY A 17 -11.84 -4.77 7.74
CA GLY A 17 -11.95 -3.71 8.76
C GLY A 17 -10.92 -3.86 9.88
N LEU A 18 -10.65 -5.09 10.33
CA LEU A 18 -9.62 -5.36 11.33
C LEU A 18 -8.22 -5.01 10.81
N PHE A 19 -7.90 -5.33 9.55
CA PHE A 19 -6.65 -4.92 8.92
C PHE A 19 -6.53 -3.40 8.78
N ALA A 20 -7.62 -2.70 8.44
CA ALA A 20 -7.64 -1.25 8.38
C ALA A 20 -7.37 -0.61 9.75
N LEU A 21 -7.98 -1.16 10.80
CA LEU A 21 -7.79 -0.72 12.19
C LEU A 21 -6.36 -0.98 12.69
N ILE A 22 -5.85 -2.20 12.49
CA ILE A 22 -4.50 -2.59 12.88
C ILE A 22 -3.46 -1.75 12.14
N GLY A 23 -3.62 -1.53 10.84
CA GLY A 23 -2.66 -0.72 10.07
C GLY A 23 -2.69 0.75 10.48
N SER A 24 -3.87 1.31 10.78
CA SER A 24 -4.00 2.67 11.32
C SER A 24 -3.37 2.80 12.71
N TYR A 25 -3.56 1.80 13.58
CA TYR A 25 -2.90 1.75 14.88
C TYR A 25 -1.38 1.58 14.77
N GLY A 26 -0.92 0.74 13.83
CA GLY A 26 0.50 0.53 13.54
C GLY A 26 1.19 1.81 13.09
N LEU A 27 0.51 2.67 12.33
CA LEU A 27 1.03 3.99 11.94
C LEU A 27 1.33 4.90 13.15
N LEU A 28 0.54 4.79 14.22
CA LEU A 28 0.72 5.57 15.45
C LEU A 28 1.77 4.98 16.39
N ARG A 29 1.87 3.64 16.45
CA ARG A 29 2.68 2.94 17.45
C ARG A 29 4.09 2.59 17.00
N LEU A 30 4.33 2.39 15.71
CA LEU A 30 5.64 1.90 15.23
C LEU A 30 6.73 2.98 15.36
N PRO A 31 7.93 2.63 15.86
CA PRO A 31 8.97 3.60 16.20
C PRO A 31 9.72 4.14 14.98
N GLN A 32 9.95 3.32 13.95
CA GLN A 32 10.76 3.71 12.80
C GLN A 32 9.89 4.15 11.60
N PRO A 33 10.26 5.22 10.87
CA PRO A 33 9.49 5.70 9.72
C PRO A 33 9.21 4.64 8.65
N MET A 34 10.20 3.79 8.34
CA MET A 34 10.03 2.71 7.37
C MET A 34 9.04 1.64 7.84
N GLN A 35 9.06 1.31 9.14
CA GLN A 35 8.07 0.40 9.74
C GLN A 35 6.67 1.01 9.71
N ARG A 36 6.57 2.31 10.01
CA ARG A 36 5.31 3.07 9.95
C ARG A 36 4.72 3.10 8.55
N LEU A 37 5.51 3.02 7.47
CA LEU A 37 5.01 2.96 6.10
C LEU A 37 4.39 1.58 5.76
N HIS A 38 4.87 0.53 6.43
CA HIS A 38 4.43 -0.84 6.21
C HIS A 38 3.03 -1.12 6.75
N ALA A 39 2.61 -0.41 7.80
CA ALA A 39 1.30 -0.60 8.43
C ALA A 39 0.13 0.00 7.60
N PRO A 40 0.16 1.26 7.13
CA PRO A 40 -0.84 1.84 6.25
C PRO A 40 -0.98 1.12 4.92
N THR A 41 0.15 0.70 4.33
CA THR A 41 0.13 -0.03 3.04
C THR A 41 -0.65 -1.35 3.16
N LYS A 42 -0.47 -2.10 4.25
CA LYS A 42 -1.28 -3.30 4.53
C LYS A 42 -2.75 -2.98 4.76
N ALA A 43 -3.06 -1.91 5.51
CA ALA A 43 -4.43 -1.46 5.74
C ALA A 43 -5.15 -1.09 4.44
N THR A 44 -4.49 -0.39 3.51
CA THR A 44 -5.12 -0.03 2.23
C THR A 44 -5.29 -1.23 1.31
N THR A 45 -4.28 -2.10 1.18
CA THR A 45 -4.35 -3.21 0.22
C THR A 45 -5.32 -4.31 0.67
N ILE A 46 -5.26 -4.73 1.94
CA ILE A 46 -6.14 -5.79 2.45
C ILE A 46 -7.44 -5.21 2.99
N GLY A 47 -7.38 -4.13 3.76
CA GLY A 47 -8.57 -3.57 4.41
C GLY A 47 -9.52 -2.91 3.42
N VAL A 48 -9.04 -1.90 2.71
CA VAL A 48 -9.86 -1.20 1.70
C VAL A 48 -10.11 -2.11 0.49
N GLY A 49 -9.12 -2.93 0.10
CA GLY A 49 -9.30 -3.93 -0.96
C GLY A 49 -10.43 -4.93 -0.68
N ALA A 50 -10.55 -5.43 0.56
CA ALA A 50 -11.66 -6.31 0.94
C ALA A 50 -13.03 -5.61 0.80
N ALA A 51 -13.14 -4.34 1.19
CA ALA A 51 -14.38 -3.58 1.02
C ALA A 51 -14.76 -3.41 -0.45
N LEU A 52 -13.78 -3.14 -1.33
CA LEU A 52 -14.00 -3.03 -2.77
C LEU A 52 -14.42 -4.36 -3.41
N VAL A 53 -13.81 -5.48 -2.99
CA VAL A 53 -14.18 -6.82 -3.45
C VAL A 53 -15.61 -7.16 -3.01
N VAL A 54 -15.97 -6.87 -1.75
CA VAL A 54 -17.33 -7.09 -1.26
C VAL A 54 -18.34 -6.26 -2.05
N SER A 55 -18.04 -4.97 -2.30
CA SER A 55 -18.88 -4.09 -3.12
C SER A 55 -19.10 -4.66 -4.52
N ALA A 56 -18.02 -5.00 -5.23
CA ALA A 56 -18.11 -5.54 -6.58
C ALA A 56 -18.91 -6.86 -6.66
N LEU A 57 -18.74 -7.75 -5.67
CA LEU A 57 -19.46 -9.02 -5.58
C LEU A 57 -20.96 -8.84 -5.27
N ASP A 58 -21.33 -7.81 -4.51
CA ASP A 58 -22.72 -7.49 -4.18
C ASP A 58 -23.47 -6.83 -5.35
N LEU A 59 -22.77 -6.08 -6.20
CA LEU A 59 -23.34 -5.41 -7.38
C LEU A 59 -23.39 -6.32 -8.63
N LEU A 60 -22.60 -7.39 -8.68
CA LEU A 60 -22.55 -8.38 -9.76
C LEU A 60 -23.94 -8.96 -10.13
N PRO A 61 -24.77 -9.43 -9.18
CA PRO A 61 -26.12 -9.95 -9.46
C PRO A 61 -27.08 -8.88 -9.99
N GLN A 62 -26.80 -7.60 -9.72
CA GLN A 62 -27.64 -6.47 -10.10
C GLN A 62 -27.31 -5.99 -11.52
N GLY A 63 -26.21 -6.45 -12.12
CA GLY A 63 -25.71 -5.98 -13.41
C GLY A 63 -25.22 -4.53 -13.39
N LEU A 64 -25.04 -3.96 -12.19
CA LEU A 64 -24.77 -2.55 -11.93
C LEU A 64 -23.33 -2.30 -11.49
N VAL A 65 -22.36 -3.12 -11.90
CA VAL A 65 -20.94 -2.80 -11.66
C VAL A 65 -20.65 -1.46 -12.34
N SER A 66 -20.67 -0.40 -11.53
CA SER A 66 -20.64 0.96 -12.01
C SER A 66 -19.20 1.32 -12.35
N TRP A 67 -19.00 2.10 -13.40
CA TRP A 67 -17.65 2.56 -13.80
C TRP A 67 -16.87 3.19 -12.63
N GLN A 68 -17.59 3.79 -11.69
CA GLN A 68 -17.08 4.35 -10.44
C GLN A 68 -16.36 3.32 -9.55
N GLU A 69 -16.85 2.09 -9.41
CA GLU A 69 -16.20 1.07 -8.56
C GLU A 69 -14.85 0.64 -9.12
N ILE A 70 -14.78 0.46 -10.44
CA ILE A 70 -13.55 0.13 -11.15
C ILE A 70 -12.56 1.30 -11.03
N LEU A 71 -13.03 2.54 -11.26
CA LEU A 71 -12.22 3.74 -11.11
C LEU A 71 -11.65 3.89 -9.70
N ILE A 72 -12.48 3.71 -8.66
CA ILE A 72 -12.04 3.81 -7.26
C ILE A 72 -11.02 2.71 -6.95
N THR A 73 -11.24 1.49 -7.43
CA THR A 73 -10.32 0.36 -7.22
C THR A 73 -8.96 0.62 -7.85
N ILE A 74 -8.94 1.02 -9.13
CA ILE A 74 -7.69 1.34 -9.84
C ILE A 74 -7.01 2.53 -9.17
N PHE A 75 -7.76 3.59 -8.88
CA PHE A 75 -7.22 4.80 -8.28
C PHE A 75 -6.56 4.51 -6.93
N LEU A 76 -7.24 3.80 -6.02
CA LEU A 76 -6.70 3.49 -4.69
C LEU A 76 -5.51 2.53 -4.75
N LEU A 77 -5.60 1.47 -5.58
CA LEU A 77 -4.51 0.51 -5.71
C LEU A 77 -3.29 1.07 -6.46
N LEU A 78 -3.45 2.10 -7.29
CA LEU A 78 -2.34 2.75 -7.96
C LEU A 78 -1.70 3.83 -7.06
N THR A 79 -2.52 4.68 -6.46
CA THR A 79 -2.04 5.84 -5.69
C THR A 79 -1.33 5.42 -4.42
N ALA A 80 -1.86 4.46 -3.67
CA ALA A 80 -1.26 4.01 -2.41
C ALA A 80 0.19 3.49 -2.54
N PRO A 81 0.52 2.54 -3.44
CA PRO A 81 1.90 2.06 -3.60
C PRO A 81 2.83 3.09 -4.23
N ILE A 82 2.34 3.94 -5.15
CA ILE A 82 3.15 5.02 -5.72
C ILE A 82 3.54 6.02 -4.62
N SER A 83 2.58 6.50 -3.83
CA SER A 83 2.85 7.40 -2.71
C SER A 83 3.79 6.76 -1.69
N ALA A 84 3.61 5.47 -1.38
CA ALA A 84 4.51 4.75 -0.48
C ALA A 84 5.93 4.65 -1.04
N LEU A 85 6.10 4.36 -2.34
CA LEU A 85 7.42 4.30 -2.98
C LEU A 85 8.17 5.63 -2.89
N PHE A 86 7.49 6.74 -3.18
CA PHE A 86 8.08 8.07 -3.06
C PHE A 86 8.46 8.38 -1.61
N LEU A 87 7.57 8.10 -0.65
CA LEU A 87 7.87 8.32 0.76
C LEU A 87 9.07 7.48 1.24
N ALA A 88 9.15 6.21 0.82
CA ALA A 88 10.26 5.33 1.13
C ALA A 88 11.59 5.87 0.59
N LYS A 89 11.61 6.31 -0.67
CA LYS A 89 12.81 6.94 -1.27
C LYS A 89 13.25 8.18 -0.49
N THR A 90 12.33 9.07 -0.16
CA THR A 90 12.66 10.28 0.61
C THR A 90 13.17 9.96 2.00
N LEU A 91 12.58 8.96 2.68
CA LEU A 91 13.04 8.53 4.00
C LEU A 91 14.45 7.95 3.97
N LEU A 92 14.77 7.15 2.95
CA LEU A 92 16.12 6.61 2.75
C LEU A 92 17.13 7.76 2.53
N LEU A 93 16.83 8.71 1.64
CA LEU A 93 17.72 9.84 1.37
C LEU A 93 17.91 10.78 2.57
N LEU A 94 16.94 10.87 3.48
CA LEU A 94 17.02 11.73 4.67
C LEU A 94 17.74 11.09 5.85
N HIS A 95 17.75 9.75 5.95
CA HIS A 95 18.23 9.06 7.16
C HIS A 95 19.44 8.14 6.93
N GLU A 96 19.68 7.70 5.70
CA GLU A 96 20.84 6.86 5.38
C GLU A 96 22.01 7.75 4.93
N ASP A 97 23.17 7.56 5.54
CA ASP A 97 24.41 8.23 5.13
C ASP A 97 24.97 7.51 3.89
N PRO A 98 25.14 8.19 2.74
CA PRO A 98 25.71 7.60 1.53
C PRO A 98 27.04 6.89 1.76
N ALA A 99 27.86 7.35 2.72
CA ALA A 99 29.15 6.74 3.05
C ALA A 99 29.03 5.37 3.74
N THR A 100 27.86 5.06 4.32
CA THR A 100 27.59 3.80 5.03
C THR A 100 26.93 2.74 4.14
N LEU A 101 26.55 3.11 2.92
CA LEU A 101 25.88 2.19 2.00
C LEU A 101 26.86 1.11 1.50
N PRO A 102 26.38 -0.14 1.35
CA PRO A 102 27.19 -1.20 0.75
C PRO A 102 27.52 -0.86 -0.70
N ASP A 103 28.68 -1.35 -1.16
CA ASP A 103 29.08 -1.23 -2.56
C ASP A 103 28.01 -1.84 -3.48
N SER A 104 27.69 -1.13 -4.55
CA SER A 104 26.66 -1.54 -5.51
C SER A 104 27.09 -2.76 -6.33
N GLY A 105 28.38 -3.11 -6.31
CA GLY A 105 28.95 -4.21 -7.10
C GLY A 105 28.96 -3.97 -8.61
N THR A 106 28.56 -2.77 -9.05
CA THR A 106 28.48 -2.37 -10.46
C THR A 106 29.50 -1.31 -10.85
N GLY A 107 30.32 -0.85 -9.89
CA GLY A 107 31.28 0.25 -10.08
C GLY A 107 30.62 1.62 -10.27
N ARG A 108 29.30 1.74 -10.02
CA ARG A 108 28.52 2.98 -10.08
C ARG A 108 27.83 3.23 -8.74
N PRO A 109 27.53 4.49 -8.37
CA PRO A 109 26.71 4.76 -7.19
C PRO A 109 25.33 4.12 -7.34
N TRP A 110 24.63 3.90 -6.22
CA TRP A 110 23.22 3.49 -6.25
C TRP A 110 22.42 4.43 -7.17
N ALA A 111 21.44 3.90 -7.91
CA ALA A 111 20.67 4.67 -8.89
C ALA A 111 20.00 5.93 -8.30
N THR A 112 19.74 5.95 -6.99
CA THR A 112 19.22 7.11 -6.25
C THR A 112 20.27 8.19 -5.94
N LEU A 113 21.55 7.91 -6.11
CA LEU A 113 22.71 8.77 -5.81
C LEU A 113 23.58 9.03 -7.06
N ALA A 114 23.17 8.56 -8.23
CA ALA A 114 23.99 8.56 -9.44
C ALA A 114 24.23 9.95 -10.04
N GLU A 115 23.42 10.96 -9.72
CA GLU A 115 23.56 12.34 -10.25
C GLU A 115 24.56 13.21 -9.47
N ASP A 116 24.88 12.86 -8.21
CA ASP A 116 25.73 13.69 -7.34
C ASP A 116 27.24 13.50 -7.59
N VAL A 117 27.64 12.46 -8.34
CA VAL A 117 29.03 12.23 -8.73
C VAL A 117 29.29 12.93 -10.06
N LYS A 118 29.61 14.23 -10.00
CA LYS A 118 30.26 14.92 -11.11
C LYS A 118 31.58 14.21 -11.42
N VAL A 119 31.65 13.68 -12.64
CA VAL A 119 32.89 13.24 -13.25
C VAL A 119 33.67 14.50 -13.60
N ASP A 120 34.66 14.84 -12.76
CA ASP A 120 35.70 15.82 -13.09
C ASP A 120 36.64 15.27 -14.18
#